data_AF-A0A7Z9HX81-F1
#
_entry.id   AF-A0A7Z9HX81-F1
#
_cell.length_a   1.000
_cell.length_b   1.000
_cell.length_c   1.000
_cell.angle_alpha   90.00
_cell.angle_beta   90.00
_cell.angle_gamma   90.00
#
_symmetry.space_group_name_H-M   'P 1'
#
loop_
_entity.id
_entity.type
_entity.pdbx_description
1 polymer ?
#
loop_
_entity_poly.entity_id
_entity_poly.type
_entity_poly.pdbx_seq_one_letter_code
_entity_poly.pdbx_strand_id
1 'polypeptide(L)'
;MKSLEKVFVSIVAIALILGCSGTASATEFRKNLKETKWGDGRLRVEGQGWAGIRSGRRSRTDDYGVTATVEKEFALGHRLSAGLRAMPLFFMSESDSRGRDGNNILGAGLGFSVRYYVKEVHDGFFFESYETAIWQSDTFRGNSGRVNFLTEVGVGYEFDNDWHVALKWRHMSNAGIASRNAGVNGLGIGIGFSF
;
A
#
# COMPACT_ATOMS: atom_id res chain seq x y z
N MET A 1 -20.23 8.56 10.67
CA MET A 1 -19.84 7.13 10.71
C MET A 1 -20.44 6.29 9.57
N LYS A 2 -21.73 6.40 9.21
CA LYS A 2 -22.36 5.58 8.14
C LYS A 2 -21.79 5.71 6.71
N SER A 3 -21.00 6.76 6.38
CA SER A 3 -20.42 6.93 5.03
C SER A 3 -19.08 6.24 4.85
N LEU A 4 -18.24 6.17 5.89
CA LEU A 4 -16.97 5.44 5.90
C LEU A 4 -17.18 3.94 5.71
N GLU A 5 -18.25 3.41 6.31
CA GLU A 5 -18.67 2.01 6.16
C GLU A 5 -18.96 1.64 4.70
N LYS A 6 -19.62 2.53 3.93
CA LYS A 6 -19.96 2.28 2.52
C LYS A 6 -18.74 2.32 1.59
N VAL A 7 -17.79 3.22 1.86
CA VAL A 7 -16.55 3.33 1.08
C VAL A 7 -15.65 2.12 1.33
N PHE A 8 -15.53 1.70 2.60
CA PHE A 8 -14.77 0.51 2.98
C PHE A 8 -15.34 -0.77 2.34
N VAL A 9 -16.67 -0.96 2.39
CA VAL A 9 -17.36 -2.09 1.74
C VAL A 9 -17.13 -2.13 0.23
N SER A 10 -17.00 -0.98 -0.44
CA SER A 10 -16.80 -0.91 -1.90
C SER A 10 -15.36 -1.27 -2.31
N ILE A 11 -14.38 -0.80 -1.56
CA ILE A 11 -12.95 -1.13 -1.75
C ILE A 11 -12.71 -2.63 -1.55
N VAL A 12 -13.34 -3.17 -0.51
CA VAL A 12 -13.30 -4.58 -0.17
C VAL A 12 -14.03 -5.44 -1.21
N ALA A 13 -15.13 -4.94 -1.81
CA ALA A 13 -15.79 -5.62 -2.91
C ALA A 13 -14.88 -5.75 -4.14
N ILE A 14 -14.00 -4.77 -4.40
CA ILE A 14 -12.99 -4.86 -5.48
C ILE A 14 -11.94 -5.93 -5.13
N ALA A 15 -11.51 -6.01 -3.88
CA ALA A 15 -10.61 -7.07 -3.41
C ALA A 15 -11.23 -8.48 -3.53
N LEU A 16 -12.54 -8.62 -3.29
CA LEU A 16 -13.29 -9.85 -3.48
C LEU A 16 -13.45 -10.25 -4.96
N ILE A 17 -13.65 -9.29 -5.86
CA ILE A 17 -13.72 -9.53 -7.30
C ILE A 17 -12.39 -10.11 -7.83
N LEU A 18 -11.27 -9.69 -7.24
CA LEU A 18 -9.95 -10.19 -7.60
C LEU A 18 -9.58 -11.53 -6.94
N GLY A 19 -10.27 -11.94 -5.87
CA GLY A 19 -9.84 -13.06 -5.01
C GLY A 19 -10.81 -14.23 -4.85
N CYS A 20 -12.08 -14.14 -5.23
CA CYS A 20 -13.06 -15.20 -4.93
C CYS A 20 -14.11 -15.39 -6.03
N SER A 21 -13.98 -16.46 -6.80
CA SER A 21 -15.03 -17.05 -7.62
C SER A 21 -16.06 -17.79 -6.75
N GLY A 22 -16.90 -17.07 -6.00
CA GLY A 22 -17.98 -17.70 -5.24
C GLY A 22 -18.90 -16.73 -4.52
N THR A 23 -20.20 -16.80 -4.79
CA THR A 23 -21.24 -16.00 -4.11
C THR A 23 -21.40 -16.35 -2.62
N ALA A 24 -21.04 -17.57 -2.23
CA ALA A 24 -21.00 -18.01 -0.83
C ALA A 24 -19.95 -17.25 0.01
N SER A 25 -18.76 -16.99 -0.57
CA SER A 25 -17.68 -16.31 0.16
C SER A 25 -18.02 -14.83 0.42
N ALA A 26 -18.77 -14.18 -0.47
CA ALA A 26 -19.16 -12.78 -0.30
C ALA A 26 -20.11 -12.57 0.90
N THR A 27 -20.97 -13.55 1.21
CA THR A 27 -21.93 -13.45 2.32
C THR A 27 -21.23 -13.67 3.66
N GLU A 28 -20.40 -14.71 3.74
CA GLU A 28 -19.58 -15.01 4.92
C GLU A 28 -18.60 -13.87 5.22
N PHE A 29 -17.95 -13.34 4.18
CA PHE A 29 -17.11 -12.17 4.27
C PHE A 29 -17.85 -10.95 4.84
N ARG A 30 -19.06 -10.64 4.32
CA ARG A 30 -19.87 -9.52 4.83
C ARG A 30 -20.27 -9.70 6.28
N LYS A 31 -20.48 -10.95 6.72
CA LYS A 31 -20.76 -11.27 8.12
C LYS A 31 -19.52 -11.03 8.98
N ASN A 32 -18.37 -11.59 8.61
CA ASN A 32 -17.10 -11.40 9.32
C ASN A 32 -16.75 -9.91 9.45
N LEU A 33 -16.94 -9.15 8.37
CA LEU A 33 -16.72 -7.70 8.36
C LEU A 33 -17.60 -6.95 9.36
N LYS A 34 -18.88 -7.34 9.49
CA LYS A 34 -19.82 -6.71 10.44
C LYS A 34 -19.53 -7.07 11.89
N GLU A 35 -19.00 -8.27 12.11
CA GLU A 35 -18.68 -8.79 13.45
C GLU A 35 -17.31 -8.32 13.94
N THR A 36 -16.44 -7.87 13.03
CA THR A 36 -15.11 -7.34 13.32
C THR A 36 -15.20 -6.12 14.24
N LYS A 37 -14.57 -6.20 15.42
CA LYS A 37 -14.42 -5.08 16.34
C LYS A 37 -13.04 -4.45 16.16
N TRP A 38 -12.94 -3.17 16.52
CA TRP A 38 -11.65 -2.47 16.50
C TRP A 38 -10.55 -3.16 17.32
N GLY A 39 -10.93 -3.79 18.43
CA GLY A 39 -10.02 -4.54 19.30
C GLY A 39 -9.45 -5.82 18.69
N ASP A 40 -10.12 -6.38 17.68
CA ASP A 40 -9.73 -7.65 17.06
C ASP A 40 -8.59 -7.46 16.05
N GLY A 41 -8.32 -6.22 15.64
CA GLY A 41 -7.26 -5.94 14.67
C GLY A 41 -5.87 -6.01 15.29
N ARG A 42 -4.90 -6.49 14.54
CA ARG A 42 -3.48 -6.47 14.89
C ARG A 42 -2.85 -5.14 14.48
N LEU A 43 -1.96 -4.60 15.31
CA LEU A 43 -1.19 -3.42 14.91
C LEU A 43 0.04 -3.89 14.15
N ARG A 44 0.40 -3.20 13.07
CA ARG A 44 1.57 -3.52 12.26
C ARG A 44 2.34 -2.26 11.95
N VAL A 45 3.66 -2.34 12.06
CA VAL A 45 4.58 -1.29 11.63
C VAL A 45 5.48 -1.84 10.53
N GLU A 46 5.78 -1.04 9.53
CA GLU A 46 6.64 -1.45 8.43
C GLU A 46 7.49 -0.29 7.94
N GLY A 47 8.80 -0.51 7.85
CA GLY A 47 9.75 0.34 7.16
C GLY A 47 10.01 -0.22 5.76
N GLN A 48 10.06 0.65 4.76
CA GLN A 48 10.27 0.23 3.36
C GLN A 48 11.27 1.13 2.67
N GLY A 49 12.09 0.53 1.81
CA GLY A 49 12.97 1.24 0.88
C GLY A 49 12.77 0.73 -0.55
N TRP A 50 12.81 1.62 -1.53
CA TRP A 50 12.66 1.26 -2.94
C TRP A 50 13.53 2.11 -3.86
N ALA A 51 13.83 1.54 -5.02
CA ALA A 51 14.47 2.24 -6.13
C ALA A 51 13.46 2.45 -7.26
N GLY A 52 13.58 3.58 -7.94
CA GLY A 52 12.83 3.93 -9.12
C GLY A 52 13.19 2.99 -10.27
N ILE A 53 12.17 2.51 -10.97
CA ILE A 53 12.34 1.74 -12.20
C ILE A 53 11.84 2.57 -13.38
N ARG A 54 12.41 2.32 -14.55
CA ARG A 54 12.08 3.06 -15.77
C ARG A 54 10.57 3.05 -16.04
N SER A 55 9.99 4.25 -16.12
CA SER A 55 8.57 4.48 -16.38
C SER A 55 8.39 5.35 -17.63
N GLY A 56 7.97 4.73 -18.74
CA GLY A 56 7.57 5.45 -19.96
C GLY A 56 8.65 6.36 -20.57
N ARG A 57 8.28 7.63 -20.78
CA ARG A 57 9.02 8.63 -21.60
C ARG A 57 10.25 9.27 -20.93
N ARG A 58 10.54 8.98 -19.65
CA ARG A 58 11.72 9.52 -18.94
C ARG A 58 12.40 8.43 -18.12
N SER A 59 13.74 8.40 -18.17
CA SER A 59 14.53 7.56 -17.27
C SER A 59 14.44 8.13 -15.86
N ARG A 60 14.07 7.27 -14.90
CA ARG A 60 13.96 7.54 -13.46
C ARG A 60 14.67 6.45 -12.66
N THR A 61 15.83 6.04 -13.16
CA THR A 61 16.59 4.87 -12.66
C THR A 61 17.33 5.15 -11.35
N ASP A 62 17.45 6.42 -10.97
CA ASP A 62 18.27 6.86 -9.85
C ASP A 62 17.41 7.46 -8.72
N ASP A 63 16.09 7.44 -8.90
CA ASP A 63 15.15 7.85 -7.85
C ASP A 63 15.15 6.78 -6.76
N TYR A 64 15.08 7.19 -5.49
CA TYR A 64 14.87 6.26 -4.39
C TYR A 64 13.91 6.84 -3.38
N GLY A 65 13.30 5.99 -2.57
CA GLY A 65 12.42 6.44 -1.51
C GLY A 65 12.38 5.51 -0.32
N VAL A 66 11.87 6.08 0.77
CA VAL A 66 11.73 5.44 2.07
C VAL A 66 10.36 5.78 2.63
N THR A 67 9.70 4.80 3.24
CA THR A 67 8.43 5.02 3.95
C THR A 67 8.44 4.32 5.29
N ALA A 68 7.71 4.90 6.24
CA ALA A 68 7.27 4.19 7.44
C ALA A 68 5.74 4.16 7.45
N THR A 69 5.17 2.99 7.72
CA THR A 69 3.71 2.81 7.78
C THR A 69 3.27 2.14 9.06
N VAL A 70 2.09 2.53 9.53
CA VAL A 70 1.37 1.94 10.65
C VAL A 70 0.03 1.45 10.12
N GLU A 71 -0.33 0.22 10.44
CA GLU A 71 -1.55 -0.40 9.94
C GLU A 71 -2.30 -1.11 11.06
N LYS A 72 -3.62 -0.97 11.03
CA LYS A 72 -4.52 -1.80 11.83
C LYS A 72 -5.14 -2.84 10.89
N GLU A 73 -4.67 -4.07 10.98
CA GLU A 73 -5.05 -5.20 10.11
C GLU A 73 -6.10 -6.08 10.80
N PHE A 74 -7.14 -6.47 10.08
CA PHE A 74 -8.22 -7.32 10.56
C PHE A 74 -8.28 -8.61 9.76
N ALA A 75 -8.34 -9.75 10.45
CA ALA A 75 -8.62 -11.04 9.81
C ALA A 75 -10.08 -11.08 9.36
N LEU A 76 -10.30 -11.33 8.07
CA LEU A 76 -11.64 -11.40 7.46
C LEU A 76 -12.02 -12.83 7.07
N GLY A 77 -11.16 -13.79 7.39
CA GLY A 77 -11.33 -15.22 7.23
C GLY A 77 -10.02 -15.96 7.51
N HIS A 78 -9.94 -17.23 7.09
CA HIS A 78 -8.75 -18.07 7.29
C HIS A 78 -7.52 -17.61 6.53
N ARG A 79 -7.68 -16.91 5.40
CA ARG A 79 -6.55 -16.52 4.52
C ARG A 79 -6.56 -15.07 4.10
N LEU A 80 -7.57 -14.31 4.46
CA LEU A 80 -7.75 -12.95 3.99
C LEU A 80 -7.71 -12.00 5.18
N SER A 81 -6.90 -10.96 5.08
CA SER A 81 -6.96 -9.81 5.97
C SER A 81 -7.10 -8.52 5.18
N ALA A 82 -7.63 -7.48 5.83
CA ALA A 82 -7.62 -6.13 5.29
C ALA A 82 -7.32 -5.14 6.42
N GLY A 83 -6.66 -4.04 6.07
CA GLY A 83 -6.22 -3.07 7.06
C GLY A 83 -6.50 -1.63 6.68
N LEU A 84 -6.58 -0.79 7.71
CA LEU A 84 -6.49 0.65 7.57
C LEU A 84 -5.03 1.07 7.79
N ARG A 85 -4.49 1.82 6.85
CA ARG A 85 -3.08 2.17 6.81
C ARG A 85 -2.88 3.67 6.95
N ALA A 86 -1.93 4.04 7.78
CA ALA A 86 -1.35 5.37 7.84
C ALA A 86 0.13 5.30 7.42
N MET A 87 0.55 6.31 6.67
CA MET A 87 1.93 6.50 6.24
C MET A 87 2.40 7.83 6.81
N PRO A 88 2.87 7.87 8.08
CA PRO A 88 3.35 9.10 8.69
C PRO A 88 4.63 9.64 8.04
N LEU A 89 5.40 8.77 7.37
CA LEU A 89 6.61 9.16 6.65
C LEU A 89 6.56 8.59 5.22
N PHE A 90 6.57 9.51 4.27
CA PHE A 90 6.94 9.27 2.88
C PHE A 90 8.12 10.18 2.54
N PHE A 91 9.20 9.61 2.01
CA PHE A 91 10.34 10.33 1.50
C PHE A 91 10.70 9.80 0.11
N MET A 92 10.99 10.71 -0.80
CA MET A 92 11.53 10.36 -2.11
C MET A 92 12.58 11.38 -2.52
N SER A 93 13.70 10.90 -3.05
CA SER A 93 14.72 11.73 -3.69
C SER A 93 14.67 11.45 -5.19
N GLU A 94 14.47 12.51 -5.98
CA GLU A 94 14.49 12.41 -7.44
C GLU A 94 15.88 12.77 -7.96
N SER A 95 16.61 11.83 -8.57
CA SER A 95 17.91 12.17 -9.19
C SER A 95 17.72 12.72 -10.60
N ASP A 96 18.48 13.75 -10.95
CA ASP A 96 18.56 14.20 -12.33
C ASP A 96 19.73 13.52 -13.05
N SER A 97 19.49 12.97 -14.24
CA SER A 97 20.49 12.32 -15.11
C SER A 97 21.59 13.28 -15.62
N ARG A 98 21.63 14.52 -15.10
CA ARG A 98 22.60 15.58 -15.40
C ARG A 98 23.46 15.99 -14.19
N GLY A 99 23.40 15.26 -13.08
CA GLY A 99 24.26 15.49 -11.91
C GLY A 99 23.95 16.76 -11.13
N ARG A 100 22.70 17.24 -11.17
CA ARG A 100 22.22 18.35 -10.33
C ARG A 100 21.47 17.77 -9.12
N ASP A 101 21.62 18.42 -7.97
CA ASP A 101 20.98 18.01 -6.71
C ASP A 101 19.48 17.76 -6.93
N GLY A 102 19.08 16.54 -6.57
CA GLY A 102 17.72 16.07 -6.67
C GLY A 102 16.76 16.78 -5.72
N ASN A 103 15.49 16.88 -6.10
CA ASN A 103 14.47 17.38 -5.18
C ASN A 103 14.10 16.28 -4.18
N ASN A 104 14.10 16.64 -2.90
CA ASN A 104 13.62 15.79 -1.81
C ASN A 104 12.15 16.10 -1.53
N ILE A 105 11.31 15.07 -1.64
CA ILE A 105 9.87 15.17 -1.46
C ILE A 105 9.50 14.41 -0.19
N LEU A 106 8.91 15.11 0.76
CA LEU A 106 8.35 14.54 1.97
C LEU A 106 6.83 14.45 1.84
N GLY A 107 6.21 13.53 2.57
CA GLY A 107 4.77 13.41 2.59
C GLY A 107 4.25 12.53 3.70
N ALA A 108 2.93 12.49 3.78
CA ALA A 108 2.19 11.57 4.64
C ALA A 108 0.94 11.10 3.91
N GLY A 109 0.40 9.96 4.30
CA GLY A 109 -0.73 9.36 3.60
C GLY A 109 -1.65 8.50 4.46
N LEU A 110 -2.83 8.23 3.89
CA LEU A 110 -3.82 7.33 4.45
C LEU A 110 -4.29 6.39 3.34
N GLY A 111 -4.56 5.15 3.70
CA GLY A 111 -4.84 4.11 2.75
C GLY A 111 -5.48 2.88 3.36
N PHE A 112 -5.54 1.85 2.55
CA PHE A 112 -5.99 0.53 2.95
C PHE A 112 -5.04 -0.53 2.42
N SER A 113 -5.10 -1.70 3.06
CA SER A 113 -4.37 -2.89 2.65
C SER A 113 -5.32 -4.06 2.50
N VAL A 114 -4.90 -5.03 1.68
CA VAL A 114 -5.49 -6.36 1.61
C VAL A 114 -4.36 -7.37 1.56
N ARG A 115 -4.48 -8.46 2.31
CA ARG A 115 -3.50 -9.53 2.31
C ARG A 115 -4.15 -10.90 2.17
N TYR A 116 -3.55 -11.71 1.31
CA TYR A 116 -3.94 -13.10 1.09
C TYR A 116 -2.80 -14.03 1.49
N TYR A 117 -3.02 -14.82 2.53
CA TYR A 117 -2.08 -15.81 3.05
C TYR A 117 -2.28 -17.16 2.35
N VAL A 118 -1.18 -17.83 2.04
CA VAL A 118 -1.21 -19.14 1.37
C VAL A 118 -1.77 -20.22 2.30
N LYS A 119 -1.48 -20.13 3.60
CA LYS A 119 -1.86 -21.13 4.62
C LYS A 119 -2.99 -20.64 5.52
N GLU A 120 -2.65 -19.86 6.54
CA GLU A 120 -3.56 -19.22 7.49
C GLU A 120 -3.16 -17.74 7.65
N VAL A 121 -4.11 -16.90 8.06
CA VAL A 121 -3.86 -15.48 8.31
C VAL A 121 -2.75 -15.33 9.36
N HIS A 122 -1.79 -14.46 9.03
CA HIS A 122 -0.59 -14.17 9.84
C HIS A 122 0.45 -15.31 9.89
N ASP A 123 0.40 -16.28 8.97
CA ASP A 123 1.37 -17.39 8.92
C ASP A 123 1.92 -17.62 7.50
N GLY A 124 3.24 -17.43 7.36
CA GLY A 124 4.00 -17.82 6.17
C GLY A 124 3.83 -16.87 4.98
N PHE A 125 3.78 -17.46 3.77
CA PHE A 125 3.74 -16.70 2.53
C PHE A 125 2.42 -15.95 2.35
N PHE A 126 2.51 -14.70 1.88
CA PHE A 126 1.35 -13.89 1.54
C PHE A 126 1.54 -13.08 0.25
N PHE A 127 0.41 -12.72 -0.36
CA PHE A 127 0.29 -11.69 -1.39
C PHE A 127 -0.36 -10.45 -0.77
N GLU A 128 0.08 -9.25 -1.17
CA GLU A 128 -0.42 -8.00 -0.60
C GLU A 128 -0.76 -6.94 -1.63
N SER A 129 -1.94 -6.35 -1.42
CA SER A 129 -2.57 -5.16 -2.00
C SER A 129 -2.43 -3.90 -1.16
N TYR A 130 -1.97 -2.75 -1.67
CA TYR A 130 -2.14 -1.46 -0.98
C TYR A 130 -2.56 -0.34 -1.92
N GLU A 131 -3.37 0.56 -1.38
CA GLU A 131 -3.66 1.85 -2.00
C GLU A 131 -3.57 2.94 -0.93
N THR A 132 -2.72 3.94 -1.16
CA THR A 132 -2.49 5.04 -0.22
C THR A 132 -2.61 6.37 -0.95
N ALA A 133 -3.50 7.24 -0.49
CA ALA A 133 -3.49 8.65 -0.88
C ALA A 133 -2.40 9.36 -0.06
N ILE A 134 -1.47 10.04 -0.74
CA ILE A 134 -0.31 10.70 -0.15
C ILE A 134 -0.37 12.19 -0.47
N TRP A 135 -0.26 13.01 0.57
CA TRP A 135 -0.03 14.45 0.49
C TRP A 135 1.46 14.74 0.62
N GLN A 136 1.99 15.54 -0.29
CA GLN A 136 3.42 15.77 -0.43
C GLN A 136 3.79 17.25 -0.31
N SER A 137 5.00 17.51 0.18
CA SER A 137 5.57 18.85 0.35
C SER A 137 5.79 19.56 -0.98
N ASP A 138 6.09 18.79 -2.02
CA ASP A 138 6.33 19.28 -3.37
C ASP A 138 5.82 18.30 -4.42
N THR A 139 5.86 18.71 -5.69
CA THR A 139 5.42 17.91 -6.83
C THR A 139 6.57 17.12 -7.43
N PHE A 140 6.32 15.87 -7.85
CA PHE A 140 7.30 15.11 -8.63
C PHE A 140 7.59 15.74 -9.98
N ARG A 141 8.78 15.49 -10.51
CA ARG A 141 9.11 15.90 -11.88
C ARG A 141 8.11 15.33 -12.90
N GLY A 142 7.41 16.20 -13.61
CA GLY A 142 6.40 15.78 -14.60
C GLY A 142 5.06 15.32 -14.00
N ASN A 143 4.87 15.48 -12.69
CA ASN A 143 3.58 15.43 -12.02
C ASN A 143 3.28 16.83 -11.47
N SER A 144 2.07 17.35 -11.65
CA SER A 144 1.71 18.68 -11.12
C SER A 144 0.86 18.63 -9.85
N GLY A 145 0.53 17.44 -9.35
CA GLY A 145 -0.25 17.25 -8.14
C GLY A 145 0.63 17.07 -6.91
N ARG A 146 0.22 17.69 -5.80
CA ARG A 146 0.75 17.42 -4.44
C ARG A 146 0.01 16.31 -3.71
N VAL A 147 -1.07 15.82 -4.31
CA VAL A 147 -1.79 14.63 -3.87
C VAL A 147 -1.59 13.57 -4.93
N ASN A 148 -1.13 12.40 -4.51
CA ASN A 148 -0.88 11.26 -5.37
C ASN A 148 -1.41 9.98 -4.72
N PHE A 149 -1.73 8.99 -5.53
CA PHE A 149 -2.13 7.66 -5.12
C PHE A 149 -0.96 6.73 -5.35
N LEU A 150 -0.52 6.08 -4.27
CA LEU A 150 0.48 5.03 -4.26
C LEU A 150 -0.22 3.68 -4.19
N THR A 151 -0.17 2.97 -5.31
CA THR A 151 -0.56 1.57 -5.43
C THR A 151 0.68 0.71 -5.20
N GLU A 152 0.58 -0.29 -4.34
CA GLU A 152 1.65 -1.25 -4.10
C GLU A 152 1.11 -2.67 -4.18
N VAL A 153 1.81 -3.54 -4.91
CA VAL A 153 1.51 -4.97 -4.94
C VAL A 153 2.77 -5.75 -4.59
N GLY A 154 2.64 -6.80 -3.81
CA GLY A 154 3.81 -7.52 -3.32
C GLY A 154 3.57 -8.96 -2.93
N VAL A 155 4.69 -9.63 -2.68
CA VAL A 155 4.76 -10.94 -2.07
C VAL A 155 5.67 -10.86 -0.85
N GLY A 156 5.31 -11.56 0.21
CA GLY A 156 6.11 -11.56 1.42
C GLY A 156 5.98 -12.86 2.20
N TYR A 157 6.71 -12.88 3.31
CA TYR A 157 6.71 -13.98 4.26
C TYR A 157 6.61 -13.40 5.68
N GLU A 158 5.67 -13.94 6.45
CA GLU A 158 5.50 -13.67 7.86
C GLU A 158 6.09 -14.82 8.69
N PHE A 159 6.96 -14.46 9.64
CA PHE A 159 7.65 -15.39 10.51
C PHE A 159 6.87 -15.58 11.82
N ASP A 160 7.06 -16.71 12.47
CA ASP A 160 6.40 -17.10 13.74
C ASP A 160 6.71 -16.16 14.93
N ASN A 161 7.58 -15.18 14.75
CA ASN A 161 7.96 -14.18 15.74
C ASN A 161 7.45 -12.77 15.39
N ASP A 162 6.35 -12.68 14.63
CA ASP A 162 5.64 -11.46 14.21
C ASP A 162 6.44 -10.52 13.29
N TRP A 163 7.64 -10.91 12.87
CA TRP A 163 8.37 -10.22 11.81
C TRP A 163 7.82 -10.60 10.44
N HIS A 164 7.91 -9.69 9.48
CA HIS A 164 7.67 -10.00 8.09
C HIS A 164 8.62 -9.25 7.15
N VAL A 165 8.84 -9.86 5.98
CA VAL A 165 9.59 -9.24 4.87
C VAL A 165 8.75 -9.34 3.61
N ALA A 166 8.74 -8.28 2.80
CA ALA A 166 7.98 -8.25 1.55
C ALA A 166 8.76 -7.58 0.42
N LEU A 167 8.69 -8.16 -0.78
CA LEU A 167 9.10 -7.53 -2.03
C LEU A 167 7.87 -6.89 -2.68
N LYS A 168 7.95 -5.60 -3.00
CA LYS A 168 6.81 -4.85 -3.56
C LYS A 168 7.18 -4.09 -4.82
N TRP A 169 6.31 -4.20 -5.81
CA TRP A 169 6.22 -3.26 -6.92
C TRP A 169 5.27 -2.12 -6.54
N ARG A 170 5.61 -0.92 -6.99
CA ARG A 170 4.90 0.30 -6.63
C ARG A 170 4.63 1.15 -7.86
N HIS A 171 3.45 1.73 -7.91
CA HIS A 171 3.06 2.73 -8.88
C HIS A 171 2.48 3.94 -8.17
N MET A 172 2.93 5.13 -8.55
CA MET A 172 2.40 6.37 -8.02
C MET A 172 1.93 7.28 -9.16
N SER A 173 0.71 7.80 -9.03
CA SER A 173 0.15 8.74 -9.99
C SER A 173 -0.84 9.70 -9.33
N ASN A 174 -1.16 10.81 -9.98
CA ASN A 174 -2.21 11.71 -9.48
C ASN A 174 -3.63 11.30 -9.97
N ALA A 175 -3.77 10.16 -10.64
CA ALA A 175 -5.04 9.66 -11.19
C ALA A 175 -5.81 10.67 -12.08
N GLY A 176 -5.12 11.65 -12.68
CA GLY A 176 -5.73 12.67 -13.54
C GLY A 176 -6.35 13.86 -12.81
N ILE A 177 -6.15 13.99 -11.50
CA ILE A 177 -6.64 15.17 -10.74
C ILE A 177 -5.85 16.45 -11.08
N ALA A 178 -4.68 16.32 -11.74
CA ALA A 178 -3.84 17.43 -12.16
C ALA A 178 -3.34 17.25 -13.60
N SER A 179 -2.94 18.36 -14.24
CA SER A 179 -2.69 18.43 -15.69
C SER A 179 -1.52 17.59 -16.20
N ARG A 180 -0.50 17.32 -15.38
CA ARG A 180 0.64 16.44 -15.73
C ARG A 180 0.67 15.25 -14.80
N ASN A 181 0.77 14.03 -15.34
CA ASN A 181 0.77 12.77 -14.58
C ASN A 181 1.86 11.80 -15.08
N ALA A 182 3.13 12.20 -14.96
CA ALA A 182 4.24 11.27 -15.20
C ALA A 182 4.36 10.33 -14.00
N GLY A 183 3.67 9.18 -14.08
CA GLY A 183 3.67 8.18 -13.01
C GLY A 183 5.08 7.71 -12.63
N VAL A 184 5.28 7.45 -11.34
CA VAL A 184 6.53 6.95 -10.78
C VAL A 184 6.35 5.45 -10.51
N ASN A 185 7.27 4.62 -10.98
CA ASN A 185 7.28 3.20 -10.67
C ASN A 185 8.50 2.87 -9.83
N GLY A 186 8.38 1.90 -8.93
CA GLY A 186 9.51 1.45 -8.12
C GLY A 186 9.42 -0.02 -7.74
N LEU A 187 10.57 -0.58 -7.39
CA LEU A 187 10.70 -1.90 -6.78
C LEU A 187 11.45 -1.76 -5.47
N GLY A 188 11.00 -2.44 -4.43
CA GLY A 188 11.63 -2.30 -3.12
C GLY A 188 11.21 -3.35 -2.12
N ILE A 189 11.82 -3.27 -0.94
CA ILE A 189 11.67 -4.23 0.15
C ILE A 189 11.04 -3.52 1.34
N GLY A 190 10.10 -4.21 2.00
CA GLY A 190 9.55 -3.83 3.29
C GLY A 190 9.97 -4.83 4.37
N ILE A 191 10.28 -4.32 5.55
CA ILE A 191 10.51 -5.09 6.77
C ILE A 191 9.58 -4.53 7.83
N GLY A 192 8.84 -5.39 8.52
CA GLY A 192 7.93 -4.93 9.55
C GLY A 192 7.72 -5.94 10.66
N PHE A 193 6.94 -5.49 11.64
CA PHE A 193 6.65 -6.19 12.87
C PHE A 193 5.18 -5.97 13.25
N SER A 194 4.58 -6.97 13.88
CA SER A 194 3.19 -6.94 14.33
C SER A 194 3.03 -7.13 15.84
N PHE A 195 2.00 -6.50 16.41
CA PHE A 195 1.67 -6.49 17.85
C PHE A 195 0.25 -6.97 18.11
#